data_AF-A0A935XQF0-F1
#
_entry.id   AF-A0A935XQF0-F1
#
_cell.length_a   1.000
_cell.length_b   1.000
_cell.length_c   1.000
_cell.angle_alpha   90.00
_cell.angle_beta   90.00
_cell.angle_gamma   90.00
#
_symmetry.space_group_name_H-M   'P 1'
#
loop_
_entity.id
_entity.type
_entity.pdbx_description
1 polymer ?
#
loop_
_entity_poly.entity_id
_entity_poly.type
_entity_poly.pdbx_seq_one_letter_code
_entity_poly.pdbx_strand_id
1 'polypeptide(L)'
;MPYRQVVLTIPKRLRAYCLYRRRLLGEIARAAARTVTAAIRTLTGERDLAVGIVASLQTHGSRANWHPHLHLLVTDGGFRPDGTFVSWPAHNTARLTEAFRRAVLRLFVRLELFDEDQAAGMLTWPYPASTCIPPCRPRGRSRVRDPACTVLRAESRRAGAADV
;
A
#
# COMPACT_ATOMS: atom_id res chain seq x y z
N MET A 1 17.08 5.32 -11.65
CA MET A 1 16.73 4.31 -10.63
C MET A 1 15.28 3.91 -10.81
N PRO A 2 14.97 2.61 -11.00
CA PRO A 2 13.59 2.15 -11.05
C PRO A 2 12.90 2.34 -9.70
N TYR A 3 11.63 2.70 -9.72
CA TYR A 3 10.79 2.85 -8.53
C TYR A 3 9.48 2.09 -8.73
N ARG A 4 8.83 1.76 -7.62
CA ARG A 4 7.55 1.05 -7.57
C ARG A 4 6.53 1.90 -6.82
N GLN A 5 5.29 1.96 -7.33
CA GLN A 5 4.21 2.61 -6.61
C GLN A 5 3.46 1.58 -5.76
N VAL A 6 3.39 1.82 -4.44
CA VAL A 6 2.60 1.01 -3.50
C VAL A 6 1.47 1.87 -2.96
N VAL A 7 0.24 1.41 -3.11
CA VAL A 7 -0.95 2.08 -2.59
C VAL A 7 -1.51 1.28 -1.43
N LEU A 8 -1.44 1.83 -0.22
CA LEU A 8 -1.95 1.19 1.01
C LEU A 8 -3.18 1.94 1.53
N THR A 9 -4.28 1.23 1.70
CA THR A 9 -5.57 1.83 2.09
C THR A 9 -5.86 1.65 3.56
N ILE A 10 -6.22 2.69 4.31
CA ILE A 10 -6.54 2.52 5.74
C ILE A 10 -7.81 1.65 5.92
N PRO A 11 -7.85 0.67 6.85
CA PRO A 11 -9.02 -0.17 7.09
C PRO A 11 -10.28 0.67 7.34
N LYS A 12 -11.42 0.30 6.75
CA LYS A 12 -12.66 1.11 6.80
C LYS A 12 -13.06 1.52 8.22
N ARG A 13 -13.00 0.61 9.20
CA ARG A 13 -13.34 0.89 10.61
C ARG A 13 -12.39 1.90 11.28
N LEU A 14 -11.13 1.97 10.85
CA LEU A 14 -10.14 2.90 11.41
C LEU A 14 -10.22 4.30 10.79
N ARG A 15 -10.96 4.47 9.69
CA ARG A 15 -11.06 5.76 8.99
C ARG A 15 -11.74 6.82 9.83
N ALA A 16 -12.70 6.46 10.68
CA ALA A 16 -13.36 7.40 11.60
C ALA A 16 -12.35 7.98 12.61
N TYR A 17 -11.48 7.14 13.18
CA TYR A 17 -10.38 7.61 14.03
C TYR A 17 -9.47 8.59 13.28
N CYS A 18 -9.13 8.29 12.02
CA CYS A 18 -8.30 9.17 11.20
C CYS A 18 -9.01 10.48 10.79
N LEU A 19 -10.34 10.50 10.75
CA LEU A 19 -11.13 11.70 10.50
C LEU A 19 -11.03 12.64 11.70
N TYR A 20 -11.31 12.14 12.90
CA TYR A 20 -11.35 12.95 14.12
C TYR A 20 -9.97 13.20 14.75
N ARG A 21 -8.99 12.32 14.54
CA ARG A 21 -7.61 12.43 15.05
C ARG A 21 -6.62 12.45 13.89
N ARG A 22 -6.50 13.61 13.22
CA ARG A 22 -5.68 13.79 11.99
C ARG A 22 -4.20 13.39 12.17
N ARG A 23 -3.64 13.56 13.38
CA ARG A 23 -2.26 13.17 13.70
C ARG A 23 -1.98 11.69 13.43
N LEU A 24 -2.99 10.82 13.55
CA LEU A 24 -2.85 9.37 13.27
C LEU A 24 -2.40 9.10 11.83
N LEU A 25 -2.73 9.98 10.88
CA LEU A 25 -2.35 9.80 9.49
C LEU A 25 -0.83 9.81 9.31
N GLY A 26 -0.12 10.68 10.04
CA GLY A 26 1.35 10.72 10.04
C GLY A 26 1.94 9.46 10.67
N GLU A 27 1.37 9.00 11.79
CA GLU A 27 1.83 7.76 12.43
C GLU A 27 1.62 6.52 11.55
N ILE A 28 0.48 6.45 10.85
CA ILE A 28 0.16 5.39 9.90
C ILE A 28 1.08 5.45 8.68
N ALA A 29 1.42 6.65 8.18
CA ALA A 29 2.40 6.80 7.09
C ALA A 29 3.79 6.28 7.49
N ARG A 30 4.24 6.56 8.72
CA ARG A 30 5.49 6.01 9.25
C ARG A 30 5.42 4.50 9.43
N ALA A 31 4.28 3.97 9.91
CA ALA A 31 4.06 2.54 10.01
C ALA A 31 4.12 1.86 8.64
N ALA A 32 3.49 2.44 7.62
CA ALA A 32 3.54 1.98 6.24
C ALA A 32 4.98 1.92 5.70
N ALA A 33 5.76 3.00 5.86
CA ALA A 33 7.16 3.03 5.42
C ALA A 33 8.00 1.94 6.09
N ARG A 34 7.83 1.73 7.41
CA ARG A 34 8.50 0.64 8.14
C ARG A 34 8.07 -0.74 7.65
N THR A 35 6.77 -0.94 7.41
CA THR A 35 6.26 -2.22 6.89
C THR A 35 6.83 -2.55 5.52
N VAL A 36 6.85 -1.58 4.59
CA VAL A 36 7.41 -1.79 3.24
C VAL A 36 8.92 -2.06 3.31
N THR A 37 9.66 -1.29 4.11
CA THR A 37 11.10 -1.51 4.32
C THR A 37 11.37 -2.91 4.87
N ALA A 38 10.61 -3.32 5.90
CA ALA A 38 10.75 -4.66 6.48
C ALA A 38 10.43 -5.75 5.45
N ALA A 39 9.36 -5.59 4.66
CA ALA A 39 9.01 -6.55 3.61
C ALA A 39 10.12 -6.69 2.56
N ILE A 40 10.73 -5.59 2.12
CA ILE A 40 11.85 -5.61 1.17
C ILE A 40 13.03 -6.36 1.77
N ARG A 41 13.44 -6.01 2.99
CA ARG A 41 14.56 -6.65 3.70
C ARG A 41 14.32 -8.14 3.91
N THR A 42 13.12 -8.54 4.30
CA THR A 42 12.75 -9.96 4.47
C THR A 42 12.78 -10.71 3.14
N LEU A 43 12.24 -10.14 2.07
CA LEU A 43 12.16 -10.82 0.76
C LEU A 43 13.50 -10.90 0.03
N THR A 44 14.42 -9.99 0.33
CA THR A 44 15.78 -9.98 -0.22
C THR A 44 16.79 -10.74 0.63
N GLY A 45 16.47 -11.01 1.90
CA GLY A 45 17.39 -11.61 2.87
C GLY A 45 18.40 -10.64 3.47
N GLU A 46 18.26 -9.34 3.21
CA GLU A 46 19.27 -8.31 3.46
C GLU A 46 18.75 -7.32 4.53
N ARG A 47 19.26 -7.44 5.76
CA ARG A 47 18.73 -6.68 6.92
C ARG A 47 19.08 -5.19 6.91
N ASP A 48 20.22 -4.85 6.31
CA ASP A 48 20.78 -3.49 6.34
C ASP A 48 20.51 -2.69 5.05
N LEU A 49 19.64 -3.22 4.18
CA LEU A 49 19.22 -2.56 2.96
C LEU A 49 18.62 -1.17 3.25
N ALA A 50 19.19 -0.13 2.65
CA ALA A 50 18.67 1.23 2.65
C ALA A 50 17.60 1.36 1.56
N VAL A 51 16.34 1.51 1.97
CA VAL A 51 15.18 1.65 1.07
C VAL A 51 14.74 3.12 1.04
N GLY A 52 14.64 3.70 -0.16
CA GLY A 52 14.11 5.05 -0.35
C GLY A 52 12.58 5.01 -0.47
N ILE A 53 11.88 5.83 0.33
CA ILE A 53 10.41 5.92 0.30
C ILE A 53 9.98 7.39 0.37
N VAL A 54 9.14 7.81 -0.56
CA VAL A 54 8.35 9.05 -0.46
C VAL A 54 6.89 8.68 -0.28
N ALA A 55 6.27 9.16 0.79
CA ALA A 55 4.88 8.88 1.13
C ALA A 55 4.00 10.12 0.93
N SER A 56 2.96 9.99 0.13
CA SER A 56 1.89 10.98 0.00
C SER A 56 0.58 10.41 0.55
N LEU A 57 -0.10 11.19 1.38
CA LEU A 57 -1.40 10.82 1.93
C LEU A 57 -2.52 11.48 1.12
N GLN A 58 -3.44 10.68 0.61
CA GLN A 58 -4.66 11.15 -0.04
C GLN A 58 -5.87 10.77 0.81
N THR A 59 -6.74 11.75 1.08
CA THR A 59 -7.85 11.59 2.04
C THR A 59 -9.19 11.29 1.42
N HIS A 60 -9.31 11.49 0.10
CA HIS A 60 -10.56 11.36 -0.64
C HIS A 60 -10.44 10.29 -1.74
N GLY A 61 -11.49 9.50 -1.91
CA GLY A 61 -11.63 8.59 -3.04
C GLY A 61 -12.15 9.29 -4.30
N SER A 62 -12.37 8.53 -5.37
CA SER A 62 -12.88 9.05 -6.66
C SER A 62 -14.24 9.75 -6.58
N ARG A 63 -15.01 9.51 -5.50
CA ARG A 63 -16.32 10.12 -5.24
C ARG A 63 -16.27 11.20 -4.16
N ALA A 64 -15.10 11.77 -3.89
CA ALA A 64 -14.86 12.73 -2.81
C ALA A 64 -15.26 12.24 -1.40
N ASN A 65 -15.44 10.92 -1.23
CA ASN A 65 -15.78 10.31 0.05
C ASN A 65 -14.53 10.17 0.93
N TRP A 66 -14.70 10.24 2.25
CA TRP A 66 -13.63 10.02 3.22
C TRP A 66 -12.99 8.62 3.03
N HIS A 67 -11.80 8.60 2.44
CA HIS A 67 -11.09 7.39 2.05
C HIS A 67 -9.58 7.62 2.15
N PRO A 68 -9.03 7.71 3.36
CA PRO A 68 -7.60 7.91 3.52
C PRO A 68 -6.81 6.70 3.04
N HIS A 69 -5.86 6.95 2.15
CA HIS A 69 -4.94 5.97 1.58
C HIS A 69 -3.58 6.64 1.33
N LEU A 70 -2.54 5.83 1.27
CA LEU A 70 -1.16 6.25 1.10
C LEU A 70 -0.66 5.84 -0.29
N HIS A 71 -0.09 6.79 -1.02
CA HIS A 71 0.71 6.55 -2.21
C HIS A 71 2.17 6.59 -1.83
N LEU A 72 2.86 5.46 -1.93
CA LEU A 72 4.28 5.34 -1.66
C LEU A 72 5.03 5.20 -2.98
N LEU A 73 5.98 6.08 -3.23
CA LEU A 73 7.01 5.89 -4.24
C LEU A 73 8.20 5.26 -3.55
N VAL A 74 8.45 3.99 -3.86
CA VAL A 74 9.46 3.16 -3.22
C VAL A 74 10.56 2.90 -4.24
N THR A 75 11.83 2.99 -3.85
CA THR A 75 12.91 2.42 -4.68
C THR A 75 12.57 0.97 -4.98
N ASP A 76 12.77 0.50 -6.20
CA ASP A 76 12.38 -0.86 -6.61
C ASP A 76 13.34 -1.94 -6.05
N GLY A 77 13.62 -1.86 -4.75
CA GLY A 77 14.79 -2.43 -4.08
C GLY A 77 15.37 -1.46 -3.05
N GLY A 78 16.65 -1.62 -2.76
CA GLY A 78 17.41 -0.66 -1.97
C GLY A 78 18.91 -0.85 -2.15
N PHE A 79 19.71 -0.14 -1.36
CA PHE A 79 21.16 -0.16 -1.44
C PHE A 79 21.77 -0.85 -0.21
N ARG A 80 22.75 -1.72 -0.45
CA ARG A 80 23.66 -2.21 0.59
C ARG A 80 24.60 -1.08 1.05
N PRO A 81 25.29 -1.23 2.20
CA PRO A 81 26.25 -0.24 2.68
C PRO A 81 27.40 0.06 1.70
N ASP A 82 27.76 -0.91 0.86
CA ASP A 82 28.78 -0.78 -0.21
C ASP A 82 28.27 -0.03 -1.46
N GLY A 83 27.01 0.41 -1.47
CA GLY A 83 26.37 1.07 -2.61
C GLY A 83 25.77 0.14 -3.66
N THR A 84 25.88 -1.19 -3.49
CA THR A 84 25.30 -2.16 -4.42
C THR A 84 23.77 -2.15 -4.31
N PHE A 85 23.08 -2.00 -5.44
CA PHE A 85 21.62 -2.05 -5.49
C PHE A 85 21.09 -3.50 -5.51
N VAL A 86 20.11 -3.79 -4.67
CA VAL A 86 19.40 -5.08 -4.61
C VAL A 86 17.95 -4.84 -4.98
N SER A 87 17.48 -5.48 -6.06
CA SER A 87 16.11 -5.31 -6.54
C SER A 87 15.09 -6.00 -5.62
N TRP A 88 13.92 -5.37 -5.48
CA TRP A 88 12.78 -5.94 -4.76
C TRP A 88 12.08 -7.01 -5.63
N PRO A 89 12.13 -8.30 -5.25
CA PRO A 89 11.50 -9.36 -6.03
C PRO A 89 9.98 -9.20 -6.19
N ALA A 90 9.43 -9.93 -7.16
CA ALA A 90 8.00 -10.15 -7.26
C ALA A 90 7.48 -10.78 -5.95
N HIS A 91 6.32 -10.33 -5.49
CA HIS A 91 5.79 -10.75 -4.21
C HIS A 91 4.27 -10.69 -4.22
N ASN A 92 3.66 -11.42 -3.28
CA ASN A 92 2.21 -11.39 -3.09
C ASN A 92 1.81 -10.11 -2.34
N THR A 93 1.05 -9.23 -3.02
CA THR A 93 0.56 -7.96 -2.47
C THR A 93 -0.39 -8.14 -1.29
N ALA A 94 -1.10 -9.27 -1.20
CA ALA A 94 -1.96 -9.59 -0.05
C ALA A 94 -1.14 -9.79 1.23
N ARG A 95 0.08 -10.35 1.14
CA ARG A 95 0.97 -10.50 2.31
C ARG A 95 1.47 -9.13 2.80
N LEU A 96 1.86 -8.24 1.89
CA LEU A 96 2.23 -6.87 2.24
C LEU A 96 1.05 -6.10 2.86
N THR A 97 -0.13 -6.29 2.28
CA THR A 97 -1.39 -5.72 2.77
C THR A 97 -1.67 -6.14 4.21
N GLU A 98 -1.59 -7.44 4.48
CA GLU A 98 -1.85 -8.00 5.81
C GLU A 98 -0.78 -7.57 6.83
N ALA A 99 0.49 -7.49 6.41
CA ALA A 99 1.56 -6.95 7.25
C ALA A 99 1.31 -5.48 7.63
N PHE A 100 0.84 -4.66 6.68
CA PHE A 100 0.46 -3.28 6.95
C PHE A 100 -0.73 -3.19 7.89
N ARG A 101 -1.78 -3.99 7.65
CA ARG A 101 -2.96 -4.07 8.51
C ARG A 101 -2.58 -4.37 9.96
N ARG A 102 -1.74 -5.39 10.19
CA ARG A 102 -1.25 -5.76 11.52
C ARG A 102 -0.40 -4.65 12.15
N ALA A 103 0.44 -3.98 11.37
CA ALA A 103 1.25 -2.87 11.87
C ALA A 103 0.38 -1.69 12.33
N VAL A 104 -0.70 -1.37 11.62
CA VAL A 104 -1.66 -0.34 12.02
C VAL A 104 -2.41 -0.74 13.28
N LEU A 105 -2.86 -1.99 13.39
CA LEU A 105 -3.56 -2.44 14.60
C LEU A 105 -2.65 -2.40 15.85
N ARG A 106 -1.40 -2.86 15.74
CA ARG A 106 -0.41 -2.71 16.81
C ARG A 106 -0.11 -1.26 17.16
N LEU A 107 -0.18 -0.35 16.19
CA LEU A 107 -0.07 1.09 16.46
C LEU A 107 -1.28 1.58 17.26
N PHE A 108 -2.49 1.14 16.94
CA PHE A 108 -3.71 1.53 17.66
C PHE A 108 -3.70 1.01 19.10
N VAL A 109 -3.25 -0.22 19.33
CA VAL A 109 -3.07 -0.77 20.68
C VAL A 109 -2.06 0.05 21.48
N ARG A 110 -0.89 0.35 20.89
CA ARG A 110 0.15 1.17 21.53
C ARG A 110 -0.30 2.58 21.87
N LEU A 111 -1.25 3.13 21.10
CA LEU A 111 -1.83 4.45 21.35
C LEU A 111 -3.06 4.38 22.27
N GLU A 112 -3.32 3.22 22.89
CA GLU A 112 -4.44 2.97 23.80
C GLU A 112 -5.80 3.29 23.18
N LEU A 113 -5.91 3.19 21.84
CA LEU A 113 -7.18 3.33 21.13
C LEU A 113 -7.96 2.03 21.13
N PHE A 114 -7.24 0.91 21.20
CA PHE A 114 -7.73 -0.46 21.11
C PHE A 114 -7.06 -1.27 22.22
N ASP A 115 -7.77 -2.25 22.78
CA ASP A 115 -7.14 -3.37 23.47
C ASP A 115 -6.72 -4.47 22.47
N GLU A 116 -5.98 -5.48 22.95
CA GLU A 116 -5.48 -6.57 22.11
C GLU A 116 -6.62 -7.42 21.51
N ASP A 117 -7.72 -7.61 22.24
CA ASP A 117 -8.86 -8.41 21.78
C ASP A 117 -9.63 -7.69 20.68
N GLN A 118 -9.82 -6.38 20.82
CA GLN A 118 -10.39 -5.51 19.79
C GLN A 118 -9.51 -5.51 18.53
N ALA A 119 -8.19 -5.49 18.69
CA ALA A 119 -7.25 -5.56 17.58
C ALA A 119 -7.28 -6.94 16.89
N ALA A 120 -7.34 -8.03 17.65
CA ALA A 120 -7.46 -9.39 17.14
C ALA A 120 -8.79 -9.60 16.40
N GLY A 121 -9.90 -9.18 17.00
CA GLY A 121 -11.23 -9.19 16.38
C GLY A 121 -11.26 -8.33 15.12
N MET A 122 -10.48 -7.26 15.05
CA MET A 122 -10.34 -6.50 13.82
C MET A 122 -9.68 -7.25 12.69
N LEU A 123 -8.89 -8.30 12.89
CA LEU A 123 -8.26 -9.08 11.82
C LEU A 123 -9.24 -9.98 11.08
N THR A 124 -10.32 -10.41 11.72
CA THR A 124 -11.36 -11.26 11.11
C THR A 124 -12.26 -10.50 10.13
N TRP A 125 -12.28 -9.16 10.22
CA TRP A 125 -13.12 -8.32 9.37
C TRP A 125 -12.62 -8.24 7.90
N PRO A 126 -13.49 -8.09 6.89
CA PRO A 126 -13.05 -7.89 5.50
C PRO A 126 -12.25 -6.59 5.30
N TYR A 127 -11.12 -6.66 4.60
CA TYR A 127 -10.24 -5.52 4.35
C TYR A 127 -9.97 -5.35 2.85
N PRO A 128 -10.12 -4.13 2.28
CA PRO A 128 -9.91 -3.91 0.85
C PRO A 128 -8.42 -4.13 0.49
N ALA A 129 -8.16 -4.86 -0.58
CA ALA A 129 -6.80 -5.17 -1.02
C ALA A 129 -5.97 -3.89 -1.27
N SER A 130 -4.67 -3.94 -0.94
CA SER A 130 -3.71 -2.91 -1.35
C SER A 130 -3.09 -3.28 -2.69
N THR A 131 -2.65 -2.28 -3.46
CA THR A 131 -2.12 -2.48 -4.81
C THR A 131 -0.65 -2.10 -4.88
N CYS A 132 0.14 -2.92 -5.56
CA CYS A 132 1.54 -2.64 -5.85
C CYS A 132 1.71 -2.64 -7.37
N ILE A 133 1.98 -1.48 -7.96
CA ILE A 133 2.16 -1.35 -9.41
C ILE A 133 3.63 -1.63 -9.71
N PRO A 134 3.97 -2.61 -10.56
CA PRO A 134 5.37 -2.94 -10.88
C PRO A 134 6.13 -1.73 -11.44
N PRO A 135 7.47 -1.74 -11.35
CA PRO A 135 8.29 -0.65 -11.83
C PRO A 135 8.03 -0.36 -13.31
N CYS A 136 7.92 0.92 -13.67
CA CYS A 136 7.88 1.35 -15.05
C CYS A 136 9.28 1.10 -15.66
N ARG A 137 9.43 0.02 -16.45
CA ARG A 137 10.67 -0.19 -17.22
C ARG A 137 10.72 0.85 -18.34
N PRO A 138 11.80 1.62 -18.51
CA PRO A 138 11.95 2.46 -19.68
C PRO A 138 11.90 1.56 -20.92
N ARG A 139 10.88 1.76 -21.78
CA ARG A 139 10.79 1.07 -23.06
C ARG A 139 12.02 1.46 -23.89
N GLY A 140 12.79 0.47 -24.36
CA GLY A 140 13.76 0.70 -25.42
C GLY A 140 13.07 1.37 -26.62
N ARG A 141 13.78 2.26 -27.32
CA ARG A 141 13.28 2.95 -28.51
C ARG A 141 13.04 1.95 -29.65
N SER A 142 11.88 1.30 -29.66
CA SER A 142 11.26 0.79 -30.88
C SER A 142 9.74 0.79 -30.73
N ARG A 143 9.09 1.54 -31.61
CA ARG A 143 7.64 1.67 -31.72
C ARG A 143 7.05 0.35 -32.22
N VAL A 144 6.02 -0.19 -31.56
CA VAL A 144 4.72 -0.60 -32.12
C VAL A 144 3.73 -0.71 -30.93
N ARG A 145 2.47 -0.33 -31.15
CA ARG A 145 1.40 -0.19 -30.16
C ARG A 145 1.16 -1.50 -29.41
N ASP A 146 1.15 -1.42 -28.08
CA ASP A 146 0.69 -2.50 -27.20
C ASP A 146 -0.65 -2.06 -26.58
N PRO A 147 -1.79 -2.72 -26.91
CA PRO A 147 -3.12 -2.34 -26.44
C PRO A 147 -3.37 -2.61 -24.94
N ALA A 148 -2.42 -3.21 -24.21
CA ALA A 148 -2.56 -3.46 -22.77
C ALA A 148 -2.63 -2.18 -21.90
N CYS A 149 -2.39 -0.99 -22.46
CA CYS A 149 -2.45 0.29 -21.74
C CYS A 149 -3.85 0.95 -21.74
N THR A 150 -4.86 0.37 -22.41
CA THR A 150 -6.18 1.03 -22.57
C THR A 150 -7.29 0.45 -21.66
N VAL A 151 -7.09 -0.69 -21.00
CA VAL A 151 -8.17 -1.31 -20.20
C VAL A 151 -8.03 -0.96 -18.72
N LEU A 152 -8.34 0.30 -18.39
CA LEU A 152 -8.73 0.71 -17.02
C LEU A 152 -9.96 1.64 -17.05
N ARG A 153 -10.77 1.57 -18.11
CA ARG A 153 -11.99 2.37 -18.20
C ARG A 153 -13.14 1.65 -18.91
N ALA A 154 -13.58 0.52 -18.36
CA ALA A 154 -14.95 0.02 -18.48
C ALA A 154 -15.11 -1.21 -17.61
N GLU A 155 -15.73 -1.07 -16.44
CA GLU A 155 -16.62 -2.05 -15.80
C GLU A 155 -16.95 -1.59 -14.37
N SER A 156 -17.92 -0.68 -14.30
CA SER A 156 -18.81 -0.48 -13.15
C SER A 156 -19.90 0.51 -13.55
N ARG A 157 -20.74 0.11 -14.49
CA ARG A 157 -22.09 0.68 -14.66
C ARG A 157 -23.09 -0.45 -14.86
N ARG A 158 -23.88 -0.68 -13.80
CA ARG A 158 -25.31 -1.11 -13.76
C ARG A 158 -25.61 -2.52 -14.32
N ALA A 159 -26.05 -3.50 -13.54
CA ALA A 159 -27.31 -3.60 -12.80
C ALA A 159 -28.57 -3.32 -13.66
N GLY A 160 -29.25 -4.42 -14.06
CA GLY A 160 -30.71 -4.59 -14.04
C GLY A 160 -31.58 -3.89 -15.10
N ALA A 161 -32.17 -4.70 -15.98
CA ALA A 161 -33.51 -4.61 -16.64
C ALA A 161 -33.54 -5.73 -17.71
N ALA A 162 -34.56 -6.54 -17.99
CA ALA A 162 -35.90 -6.83 -17.49
C ALA A 162 -36.36 -8.16 -18.16
N ASP A 163 -37.46 -8.77 -17.68
CA ASP A 163 -38.33 -9.82 -18.28
C ASP A 163 -37.70 -11.23 -18.49
N VAL A 164 -38.21 -12.35 -17.93
CA VAL A 164 -39.58 -12.90 -17.79
C VAL A 164 -39.71 -13.67 -16.48
#